data_AF-A0A8T6PYY2-F1
#
_entry.id   AF-A0A8T6PYY2-F1
#
_cell.length_a   1.000
_cell.length_b   1.000
_cell.length_c   1.000
_cell.angle_alpha   90.00
_cell.angle_beta   90.00
_cell.angle_gamma   90.00
#
_symmetry.space_group_name_H-M   'P 1'
#
loop_
_entity.id
_entity.type
_entity.pdbx_description
1 polymer ?
#
loop_
_entity_poly.entity_id
_entity_poly.type
_entity_poly.pdbx_seq_one_letter_code
_entity_poly.pdbx_strand_id
1 'polypeptide(L)'
;TQLQAWAEHQVRANPLLHADNQFLDELVRKQQAAQKDKPQQGAVYFVSFSIPEEGLKRMLGETRHYGIPATLRGMVNNDLKTTAEAVLSLVKDGATDGVQIDPTLFSQYGIRSVPALVVFCSQGHDIIRGNLRVRQALEKVAATGDCRQVAQGLLDGTGDKPQ
;
A
#
# COMPACT_ATOMS: atom_id res chain seq x y z
N THR A 1 -6.87 -8.20 19.30
CA THR A 1 -6.31 -8.57 17.96
C THR A 1 -4.80 -8.63 18.03
N GLN A 2 -4.13 -9.32 17.09
CA GLN A 2 -2.66 -9.44 17.06
C GLN A 2 -1.94 -8.07 17.02
N LEU A 3 -2.62 -7.03 16.51
CA LEU A 3 -2.17 -5.63 16.50
C LEU A 3 -2.14 -4.98 17.90
N GLN A 4 -3.11 -5.28 18.77
CA GLN A 4 -3.10 -4.74 20.14
C GLN A 4 -1.92 -5.29 20.95
N ALA A 5 -1.65 -6.60 20.82
CA ALA A 5 -0.53 -7.23 21.52
C ALA A 5 0.83 -6.68 21.06
N TRP A 6 0.98 -6.33 19.78
CA TRP A 6 2.18 -5.69 19.25
C TRP A 6 2.34 -4.24 19.77
N ALA A 7 1.26 -3.47 19.80
CA ALA A 7 1.26 -2.09 20.30
C ALA A 7 1.59 -2.03 21.80
N GLU A 8 0.97 -2.89 22.61
CA GLU A 8 1.23 -2.97 24.06
C GLU A 8 2.68 -3.36 24.37
N HIS A 9 3.27 -4.26 23.59
CA HIS A 9 4.67 -4.66 23.75
C HIS A 9 5.63 -3.53 23.41
N GLN A 10 5.32 -2.70 22.39
CA GLN A 10 6.13 -1.54 22.05
C GLN A 10 6.06 -0.42 23.10
N VAL A 11 4.87 -0.14 23.63
CA VAL A 11 4.68 0.87 24.69
C VAL A 11 5.47 0.50 25.95
N ARG A 12 5.55 -0.79 26.28
CA ARG A 12 6.38 -1.28 27.40
C ARG A 12 7.88 -1.17 27.14
N ALA A 13 8.32 -1.40 25.90
CA ALA A 13 9.74 -1.44 25.56
C ALA A 13 10.38 -0.06 25.37
N ASN A 14 9.58 0.96 25.01
CA ASN A 14 10.05 2.34 24.87
C ASN A 14 8.88 3.31 25.17
N PRO A 15 8.75 3.81 26.41
CA PRO A 15 7.62 4.65 26.80
C PRO A 15 7.71 5.99 26.06
N LEU A 16 6.86 6.16 25.04
CA LEU A 16 6.79 7.38 24.25
C LEU A 16 6.15 8.53 25.07
N LEU A 17 6.51 9.77 24.71
CA LEU A 17 5.92 10.97 25.30
C LEU A 17 4.41 11.01 25.00
N HIS A 18 3.61 11.60 25.90
CA HIS A 18 2.14 11.57 25.81
C HIS A 18 1.56 12.12 24.49
N ALA A 19 2.29 13.01 23.80
CA ALA A 19 1.91 13.53 22.48
C ALA A 19 1.95 12.46 21.38
N ASP A 20 2.86 11.48 21.48
CA ASP A 20 2.96 10.36 20.53
C ASP A 20 1.81 9.38 20.73
N ASN A 21 1.30 9.21 21.96
CA ASN A 21 0.16 8.32 22.23
C ASN A 21 -1.13 8.82 21.57
N GLN A 22 -1.39 10.13 21.58
CA GLN A 22 -2.58 10.70 20.93
C GLN A 22 -2.50 10.58 19.40
N PHE A 23 -1.30 10.76 18.83
CA PHE A 23 -1.05 10.58 17.40
C PHE A 23 -1.24 9.11 16.97
N LEU A 24 -0.77 8.17 17.78
CA LEU A 24 -0.97 6.74 17.55
C LEU A 24 -2.45 6.34 17.64
N ASP A 25 -3.19 6.87 18.61
CA ASP A 25 -4.63 6.62 18.74
C ASP A 25 -5.41 7.20 17.54
N GLU A 26 -5.01 8.37 17.04
CA GLU A 26 -5.61 8.96 15.84
C GLU A 26 -5.31 8.12 14.59
N LEU A 27 -4.07 7.64 14.43
CA LEU A 27 -3.69 6.72 13.36
C LEU A 27 -4.47 5.41 13.43
N VAL A 28 -4.57 4.79 14.61
CA VAL A 28 -5.32 3.54 14.82
C VAL A 28 -6.81 3.75 14.51
N ARG A 29 -7.41 4.87 14.93
CA ARG A 29 -8.81 5.19 14.60
C ARG A 29 -9.02 5.43 13.11
N LYS A 30 -8.15 6.18 12.44
CA LYS A 30 -8.21 6.39 10.98
C LYS A 30 -8.05 5.07 10.23
N GLN A 31 -7.15 4.19 10.69
CA GLN A 31 -6.96 2.87 10.10
C GLN A 31 -8.15 1.94 10.34
N GLN A 32 -8.78 1.97 11.52
CA GLN A 32 -9.98 1.18 11.83
C GLN A 32 -11.21 1.66 11.05
N ALA A 33 -11.37 2.96 10.85
CA ALA A 33 -12.40 3.51 9.97
C ALA A 33 -12.17 3.07 8.52
N ALA A 34 -10.92 3.09 8.04
CA ALA A 34 -10.57 2.59 6.72
C ALA A 34 -10.71 1.06 6.57
N GLN A 35 -10.65 0.30 7.67
CA GLN A 35 -10.89 -1.15 7.67
C GLN A 35 -12.37 -1.54 7.61
N LYS A 36 -13.29 -0.69 8.12
CA LYS A 36 -14.74 -0.96 8.10
C LYS A 36 -15.35 -0.87 6.69
N ASP A 37 -14.72 -0.12 5.79
CA ASP A 37 -15.07 -0.01 4.37
C ASP A 37 -13.94 -0.56 3.48
N LYS A 38 -13.34 -1.71 3.83
CA LYS A 38 -12.39 -2.37 2.91
C LYS A 38 -13.15 -2.71 1.63
N PRO A 39 -12.81 -2.10 0.48
CA PRO A 39 -13.54 -2.36 -0.74
C PRO A 39 -13.42 -3.84 -1.09
N GLN A 40 -14.53 -4.48 -1.46
CA GLN A 40 -14.55 -5.91 -1.82
C GLN A 40 -13.83 -6.19 -3.16
N GLN A 41 -13.46 -5.13 -3.88
CA GLN A 41 -12.77 -5.16 -5.16
C GLN A 41 -11.85 -3.95 -5.29
N GLY A 42 -10.73 -4.11 -6.00
CA GLY A 42 -9.78 -3.04 -6.22
C GLY A 42 -8.40 -3.57 -6.61
N ALA A 43 -7.37 -2.77 -6.35
CA ALA A 43 -5.99 -3.19 -6.56
C ALA A 43 -5.08 -2.72 -5.43
N VAL A 44 -3.97 -3.43 -5.24
CA VAL A 44 -2.88 -3.06 -4.33
C VAL A 44 -1.56 -3.27 -5.05
N TYR A 45 -0.67 -2.30 -4.94
CA TYR A 45 0.68 -2.38 -5.52
C TYR A 45 1.72 -2.70 -4.46
N PHE A 46 2.66 -3.58 -4.73
CA PHE A 46 3.64 -4.07 -3.77
C PHE A 46 5.04 -3.64 -4.17
N VAL A 47 5.72 -2.94 -3.26
CA VAL A 47 7.07 -2.41 -3.44
C VAL A 47 7.95 -2.69 -2.22
N SER A 48 9.26 -2.46 -2.34
CA SER A 48 10.22 -2.64 -1.25
C SER A 48 11.35 -1.61 -1.32
N PHE A 49 11.96 -1.30 -0.17
CA PHE A 49 13.17 -0.48 -0.07
C PHE A 49 14.43 -1.09 -0.73
N SER A 50 14.36 -2.34 -1.20
CA SER A 50 15.38 -2.87 -2.11
C SER A 50 15.39 -2.15 -3.47
N ILE A 51 14.31 -1.45 -3.81
CA ILE A 51 14.22 -0.58 -4.99
C ILE A 51 14.84 0.77 -4.63
N PRO A 52 15.71 1.35 -5.47
CA PRO A 52 16.26 2.68 -5.26
C PRO A 52 15.16 3.73 -5.09
N GLU A 53 15.42 4.78 -4.30
CA GLU A 53 14.45 5.85 -3.97
C GLU A 53 13.81 6.47 -5.22
N GLU A 54 14.60 6.76 -6.25
CA GLU A 54 14.12 7.27 -7.54
C GLU A 54 13.13 6.32 -8.23
N GLY A 55 13.35 5.01 -8.11
CA GLY A 55 12.44 3.99 -8.59
C GLY A 55 11.13 3.98 -7.79
N LEU A 56 11.23 4.06 -6.46
CA LEU A 56 10.07 4.12 -5.57
C LEU A 56 9.20 5.35 -5.83
N LYS A 57 9.78 6.55 -5.91
CA LYS A 57 9.04 7.79 -6.20
C LYS A 57 8.24 7.69 -7.49
N ARG A 58 8.86 7.18 -8.56
CA ARG A 58 8.18 6.97 -9.85
C ARG A 58 7.04 5.97 -9.73
N MET A 59 7.26 4.82 -9.08
CA MET A 59 6.23 3.80 -8.90
C MET A 59 5.05 4.30 -8.06
N LEU A 60 5.32 5.00 -6.94
CA LEU A 60 4.29 5.55 -6.06
C LEU A 60 3.50 6.67 -6.74
N GLY A 61 4.15 7.51 -7.54
CA GLY A 61 3.47 8.52 -8.36
C GLY A 61 2.53 7.87 -9.39
N GLU A 62 2.97 6.77 -10.00
CA GLU A 62 2.17 6.03 -10.97
C GLU A 62 0.95 5.36 -10.31
N THR A 63 1.11 4.68 -9.18
CA THR A 63 -0.02 4.05 -8.48
C THR A 63 -1.05 5.07 -8.02
N ARG A 64 -0.60 6.25 -7.61
CA ARG A 64 -1.45 7.39 -7.27
C ARG A 64 -2.36 7.84 -8.40
N HIS A 65 -1.83 7.90 -9.61
CA HIS A 65 -2.61 8.29 -10.78
C HIS A 65 -3.83 7.39 -10.95
N TYR A 66 -3.69 6.09 -10.66
CA TYR A 66 -4.76 5.10 -10.71
C TYR A 66 -5.57 4.96 -9.41
N GLY A 67 -5.27 5.76 -8.37
CA GLY A 67 -5.89 5.61 -7.04
C GLY A 67 -5.58 4.27 -6.35
N ILE A 68 -4.50 3.60 -6.75
CA ILE A 68 -4.10 2.30 -6.25
C ILE A 68 -3.20 2.48 -5.02
N PRO A 69 -3.57 1.95 -3.85
CA PRO A 69 -2.69 1.99 -2.70
C PRO A 69 -1.45 1.11 -2.92
N ALA A 70 -0.29 1.63 -2.53
CA ALA A 70 0.97 0.91 -2.51
C ALA A 70 1.28 0.39 -1.09
N THR A 71 1.67 -0.87 -0.99
CA THR A 71 2.17 -1.53 0.22
C THR A 71 3.67 -1.73 0.11
N LEU A 72 4.38 -1.24 1.12
CA LEU A 72 5.83 -1.24 1.16
C LEU A 72 6.33 -2.30 2.15
N ARG A 73 7.26 -3.16 1.71
CA ARG A 73 7.93 -4.17 2.54
C ARG A 73 9.40 -3.87 2.77
N GLY A 74 9.81 -4.06 4.01
CA GLY A 74 11.21 -3.99 4.44
C GLY A 74 11.47 -2.82 5.37
N MET A 75 12.70 -2.77 5.87
CA MET A 75 13.21 -1.70 6.71
C MET A 75 14.35 -1.01 5.97
N VAL A 76 14.37 0.32 5.96
CA VAL A 76 15.55 1.10 5.57
C VAL A 76 16.63 0.84 6.61
N ASN A 77 17.78 0.32 6.20
CA ASN A 77 18.94 0.06 7.08
C ASN A 77 18.64 -0.77 8.35
N ASN A 78 17.63 -1.64 8.31
CA ASN A 78 17.20 -2.43 9.48
C ASN A 78 16.66 -1.58 10.66
N ASP A 79 16.27 -0.33 10.41
CA ASP A 79 15.76 0.59 11.42
C ASP A 79 14.31 1.02 11.13
N LEU A 80 13.41 0.77 12.08
CA LEU A 80 11.98 1.08 11.95
C LEU A 80 11.70 2.58 12.01
N LYS A 81 12.52 3.36 12.72
CA LYS A 81 12.36 4.81 12.86
C LYS A 81 12.77 5.52 11.58
N THR A 82 13.92 5.18 11.00
CA THR A 82 14.36 5.66 9.67
C THR A 82 13.39 5.22 8.59
N THR A 83 12.81 4.01 8.71
CA THR A 83 11.75 3.55 7.81
C THR A 83 10.48 4.40 7.94
N ALA A 84 10.04 4.67 9.17
CA ALA A 84 8.88 5.52 9.43
C ALA A 84 9.14 6.96 8.99
N GLU A 85 10.35 7.50 9.15
CA GLU A 85 10.76 8.83 8.67
C GLU A 85 10.87 8.90 7.15
N ALA A 86 11.36 7.85 6.49
CA ALA A 86 11.41 7.76 5.02
C ALA A 86 10.00 7.66 4.43
N VAL A 87 9.14 6.81 5.01
CA VAL A 87 7.73 6.75 4.63
C VAL A 87 7.03 8.07 4.94
N LEU A 88 7.24 8.65 6.12
CA LEU A 88 6.64 9.93 6.50
C LEU A 88 7.15 11.08 5.62
N SER A 89 8.40 11.08 5.19
CA SER A 89 8.94 12.05 4.23
C SER A 89 8.34 11.87 2.84
N LEU A 90 8.21 10.62 2.38
CA LEU A 90 7.47 10.30 1.15
C LEU A 90 5.99 10.70 1.25
N VAL A 91 5.42 10.73 2.46
CA VAL A 91 4.02 11.02 2.74
C VAL A 91 3.76 12.50 3.08
N LYS A 92 4.75 13.27 3.52
CA LYS A 92 4.61 14.68 3.93
C LYS A 92 4.43 15.63 2.74
N ASP A 93 4.79 15.23 1.53
CA ASP A 93 4.57 16.01 0.30
C ASP A 93 3.12 15.91 -0.24
N GLY A 94 2.12 15.79 0.65
CA GLY A 94 0.72 15.57 0.27
C GLY A 94 0.37 14.12 -0.08
N ALA A 95 1.22 13.17 0.36
CA ALA A 95 1.25 11.70 0.30
C ALA A 95 0.09 10.80 0.74
N THR A 96 -0.89 11.34 1.45
CA THR A 96 -1.74 10.51 2.33
C THR A 96 -2.78 9.65 1.59
N ASP A 97 -3.11 10.01 0.34
CA ASP A 97 -3.90 9.13 -0.54
C ASP A 97 -2.97 8.17 -1.28
N GLY A 98 -2.86 6.93 -0.78
CA GLY A 98 -2.35 5.81 -1.57
C GLY A 98 -1.12 5.06 -1.05
N VAL A 99 -0.70 5.23 0.20
CA VAL A 99 0.33 4.34 0.79
C VAL A 99 -0.21 3.68 2.05
N GLN A 100 -0.26 2.34 2.05
CA GLN A 100 -0.72 1.55 3.19
C GLN A 100 0.45 0.71 3.73
N ILE A 101 0.72 0.82 5.03
CA ILE A 101 1.66 -0.07 5.72
C ILE A 101 0.85 -1.22 6.33
N ASP A 102 0.62 -2.27 5.56
CA ASP A 102 0.01 -3.51 6.05
C ASP A 102 0.93 -4.71 5.75
N PRO A 103 1.75 -5.16 6.72
CA PRO A 103 2.69 -6.26 6.52
C PRO A 103 1.98 -7.60 6.27
N THR A 104 0.67 -7.70 6.53
CA THR A 104 -0.08 -8.96 6.36
C THR A 104 -0.41 -9.23 4.89
N LEU A 105 -0.55 -8.19 4.06
CA LEU A 105 -0.93 -8.32 2.64
C LEU A 105 0.11 -9.09 1.82
N PHE A 106 1.40 -8.93 2.13
CA PHE A 106 2.46 -9.67 1.45
C PHE A 106 2.31 -11.19 1.64
N SER A 107 2.02 -11.61 2.86
CA SER A 107 1.77 -13.02 3.18
C SER A 107 0.43 -13.49 2.62
N GLN A 108 -0.61 -12.67 2.72
CA GLN A 108 -1.96 -12.97 2.24
C GLN A 108 -2.00 -13.27 0.74
N TYR A 109 -1.32 -12.47 -0.07
CA TYR A 109 -1.25 -12.66 -1.54
C TYR A 109 -0.02 -13.46 -2.00
N GLY A 110 0.79 -13.99 -1.07
CA GLY A 110 1.98 -14.78 -1.41
C GLY A 110 3.03 -14.01 -2.23
N ILE A 111 3.18 -12.70 -2.00
CA ILE A 111 4.11 -11.85 -2.72
C ILE A 111 5.53 -12.03 -2.17
N ARG A 112 6.35 -12.76 -2.94
CA ARG A 112 7.77 -13.02 -2.63
C ARG A 112 8.74 -12.13 -3.38
N SER A 113 8.30 -11.55 -4.49
CA SER A 113 9.10 -10.70 -5.37
C SER A 113 8.33 -9.43 -5.66
N VAL A 114 9.07 -8.31 -5.71
CA VAL A 114 8.54 -6.98 -6.02
C VAL A 114 9.33 -6.38 -7.21
N PRO A 115 8.75 -5.42 -7.95
CA PRO A 115 7.38 -4.93 -7.82
C PRO A 115 6.32 -5.94 -8.28
N ALA A 116 5.11 -5.82 -7.71
CA ALA A 116 3.96 -6.63 -8.10
C ALA A 116 2.65 -5.84 -7.96
N LEU A 117 1.71 -6.03 -8.90
CA LEU A 117 0.35 -5.52 -8.83
C LEU A 117 -0.59 -6.69 -8.53
N VAL A 118 -1.45 -6.53 -7.52
CA VAL A 118 -2.57 -7.44 -7.26
C VAL A 118 -3.86 -6.71 -7.59
N VAL A 119 -4.69 -7.30 -8.44
CA VAL A 119 -6.07 -6.86 -8.67
C VAL A 119 -6.98 -7.91 -8.04
N PHE A 120 -7.94 -7.50 -7.23
CA PHE A 120 -8.81 -8.41 -6.50
C PHE A 120 -10.28 -8.05 -6.69
N CYS A 121 -11.13 -9.06 -6.65
CA CYS A 121 -12.56 -8.99 -6.85
C CYS A 121 -13.25 -10.07 -6.02
N SER A 122 -14.59 -10.13 -6.05
CA SER A 122 -15.36 -11.12 -5.28
C SER A 122 -15.03 -12.58 -5.64
N GLN A 123 -14.51 -12.82 -6.85
CA GLN A 123 -14.17 -14.14 -7.36
C GLN A 123 -12.75 -14.60 -6.98
N GLY A 124 -11.86 -13.68 -6.57
CA GLY A 124 -10.46 -13.99 -6.33
C GLY A 124 -9.52 -12.82 -6.58
N HIS A 125 -8.34 -13.10 -7.13
CA HIS A 125 -7.34 -12.08 -7.43
C HIS A 125 -6.39 -12.51 -8.56
N ASP A 126 -5.97 -11.52 -9.36
CA ASP A 126 -4.91 -11.63 -10.35
C ASP A 126 -3.62 -11.00 -9.83
N ILE A 127 -2.47 -11.60 -10.15
CA ILE A 127 -1.16 -11.07 -9.75
C ILE A 127 -0.28 -10.87 -10.97
N ILE A 128 0.10 -9.63 -11.24
CA ILE A 128 1.11 -9.27 -12.22
C ILE A 128 2.43 -8.98 -11.50
N ARG A 129 3.48 -9.73 -11.85
CA ARG A 129 4.81 -9.57 -11.27
C ARG A 129 5.77 -8.98 -12.29
N GLY A 130 6.75 -8.23 -11.79
CA GLY A 130 7.82 -7.65 -12.60
C GLY A 130 7.66 -6.14 -12.79
N ASN A 131 8.71 -5.52 -13.34
CA ASN A 131 8.81 -4.08 -13.53
C ASN A 131 8.00 -3.60 -14.73
N LEU A 132 6.68 -3.83 -14.69
CA LEU A 132 5.73 -3.26 -15.64
C LEU A 132 5.18 -1.95 -15.10
N ARG A 133 4.84 -1.04 -16.03
CA ARG A 133 4.01 0.12 -15.72
C ARG A 133 2.67 -0.34 -15.16
N VAL A 134 2.10 0.40 -14.22
CA VAL A 134 0.79 0.12 -13.60
C VAL A 134 -0.29 0.01 -14.67
N ARG A 135 -0.28 0.92 -15.65
CA ARG A 135 -1.17 0.85 -16.82
C ARG A 135 -1.09 -0.48 -17.54
N GLN A 136 0.13 -0.90 -17.90
CA GLN A 136 0.36 -2.13 -18.65
C GLN A 136 -0.04 -3.37 -17.84
N ALA A 137 0.20 -3.35 -16.53
CA ALA A 137 -0.23 -4.41 -15.63
C ALA A 137 -1.76 -4.48 -15.56
N LEU A 138 -2.46 -3.35 -15.47
CA LEU A 138 -3.92 -3.29 -15.53
C LEU A 138 -4.47 -3.73 -16.88
N GLU A 139 -3.88 -3.28 -18.00
CA GLU A 139 -4.26 -3.69 -19.36
C GLU A 139 -4.15 -5.22 -19.53
N LYS A 140 -3.09 -5.82 -18.97
CA LYS A 140 -2.92 -7.27 -18.99
C LYS A 140 -4.01 -7.99 -18.19
N VAL A 141 -4.37 -7.50 -17.02
CA VAL A 141 -5.49 -8.06 -16.24
C VAL A 141 -6.81 -7.84 -16.98
N ALA A 142 -7.05 -6.65 -17.54
CA ALA A 142 -8.25 -6.35 -18.32
C ALA A 142 -8.40 -7.25 -19.55
N ALA A 143 -7.31 -7.66 -20.18
CA ALA A 143 -7.32 -8.53 -21.34
C ALA A 143 -7.57 -10.00 -20.98
N THR A 144 -6.90 -10.54 -19.95
CA THR A 144 -6.86 -12.00 -19.73
C THR A 144 -7.11 -12.46 -18.30
N GLY A 145 -7.21 -11.55 -17.32
CA GLY A 145 -7.36 -11.91 -15.90
C GLY A 145 -8.77 -12.38 -15.54
N ASP A 146 -8.98 -12.75 -14.28
CA ASP A 146 -10.31 -13.07 -13.75
C ASP A 146 -11.03 -11.79 -13.29
N CYS A 147 -10.31 -10.84 -12.71
CA CYS A 147 -10.82 -9.55 -12.24
C CYS A 147 -10.78 -8.44 -13.31
N ARG A 148 -11.04 -8.78 -14.59
CA ARG A 148 -10.92 -7.84 -15.73
C ARG A 148 -11.75 -6.58 -15.59
N GLN A 149 -12.99 -6.72 -15.11
CA GLN A 149 -13.91 -5.60 -14.95
C GLN A 149 -13.38 -4.56 -13.95
N VAL A 150 -12.73 -5.02 -12.88
CA VAL A 150 -12.07 -4.14 -11.90
C VAL A 150 -10.89 -3.42 -12.55
N ALA A 151 -10.06 -4.15 -13.30
CA ALA A 151 -8.92 -3.56 -14.00
C ALA A 151 -9.35 -2.53 -15.06
N GLN A 152 -10.43 -2.80 -15.79
CA GLN A 152 -11.04 -1.84 -16.72
C GLN A 152 -11.54 -0.59 -15.98
N GLY A 153 -12.29 -0.75 -14.88
CA GLY A 153 -12.75 0.38 -14.09
C GLY A 153 -11.61 1.24 -13.53
N LEU A 154 -10.48 0.64 -13.16
CA LEU A 154 -9.29 1.37 -12.73
C LEU A 154 -8.60 2.11 -13.88
N LEU A 155 -8.60 1.55 -15.10
CA LEU A 155 -8.10 2.23 -16.30
C LEU A 155 -9.01 3.40 -16.69
N ASP A 156 -10.32 3.20 -16.67
CA ASP A 156 -11.32 4.19 -17.09
C ASP A 156 -11.45 5.33 -16.08
N GLY A 157 -11.36 5.02 -14.77
CA GLY A 157 -11.42 5.99 -13.68
C GLY A 157 -10.24 7.00 -13.64
N THR A 158 -9.21 6.79 -14.47
CA THR A 158 -8.15 7.80 -14.70
C THR A 158 -8.50 8.83 -15.77
N GLY A 159 -9.55 8.61 -16.56
CA GLY A 159 -10.02 9.52 -17.59
C GLY A 159 -10.85 10.71 -17.09
N ASP A 160 -11.26 10.72 -15.81
CA ASP A 160 -12.26 11.66 -15.28
C ASP A 160 -11.78 12.49 -14.07
N LYS A 161 -10.46 12.57 -13.80
CA LYS A 161 -9.94 13.51 -12.80
C LYS A 161 -9.38 14.77 -13.51
N PRO A 162 -10.11 15.90 -13.50
CA PRO A 162 -9.53 17.16 -13.94
C PRO A 162 -8.35 17.53 -13.04
N GLN A 163 -7.29 18.03 -13.68
CA GLN A 163 -6.12 18.64 -13.06
C GLN A 163 -6.49 19.82 -12.16
#